data_AF-A0A5J5KAF7-F1
#
_entry.id   AF-A0A5J5KAF7-F1
#
_cell.length_a   1.000
_cell.length_b   1.000
_cell.length_c   1.000
_cell.angle_alpha   90.00
_cell.angle_beta   90.00
_cell.angle_gamma   90.00
#
_symmetry.space_group_name_H-M   'P 1'
#
loop_
_entity.id
_entity.type
_entity.pdbx_description
1 polymer ?
#
loop_
_entity_poly.entity_id
_entity_poly.type
_entity_poly.pdbx_seq_one_letter_code
_entity_poly.pdbx_strand_id
1 'polypeptide(L)'
;MDLTDAEHLARALSDLLHEARRSIDEGREPPELVARITGHLGCDLRHVVNVAESFPSWEHVNLQRGTDAYLAAYSPGAEWAGVTGPGREHTELVDMLASAARGWERFEPGAVDYATAATGPDRTTEVVSLGLVLTRSPEGVPVVLSLRGPHEHAGPECRLVVLAPDRTSATATRDEVERLMRAEDVYRGQVLSFQWSEHRGNDLVTFLPRPDLDAEQVILPEGVLGTIERHIVGIAEQADRLRAHGQHLKRGLLLHGPPGTGKTHTVRYLIGRMTGCTVIVMTGAAIRFVAQAAGLARRLQPAIVVLEDVDLVARDRSFTEDGNPLLFALLDAMDGVGADADITFVLTTNRADVLERALADRPGRVDLAVEIPRPDAAGRAALLRLYARDLRLTAALEPVVARTEGATASFFKELLRRAVLSALRGGDGTPVLTDEHVGRALEEMLGEREALTRSLIGAGERSPDEDEEAVEFPPITGGGPVPGAYVSRLNLGFDGP
;
A
#
# COMPACT_ATOMS: atom_id res chain seq x y z
N MET A 1 -63.47 -8.29 37.13
CA MET A 1 -63.15 -7.47 35.96
C MET A 1 -63.36 -8.37 34.76
N ASP A 2 -64.35 -8.05 33.93
CA ASP A 2 -64.57 -8.78 32.67
C ASP A 2 -63.35 -8.56 31.75
N LEU A 3 -63.07 -9.50 30.83
CA LEU A 3 -61.94 -9.42 29.90
C LEU A 3 -62.01 -8.09 29.10
N THR A 4 -63.22 -7.67 28.77
CA THR A 4 -63.56 -6.41 28.10
C THR A 4 -63.19 -5.17 28.93
N ASP A 5 -63.34 -5.24 30.26
CA ASP A 5 -62.96 -4.14 31.16
C ASP A 5 -61.43 -4.04 31.30
N ALA A 6 -60.75 -5.18 31.31
CA ALA A 6 -59.27 -5.23 31.36
C ALA A 6 -58.66 -4.69 30.05
N GLU A 7 -59.24 -5.01 28.89
CA GLU A 7 -58.81 -4.48 27.59
C GLU A 7 -59.05 -2.97 27.47
N HIS A 8 -60.21 -2.47 27.94
CA HIS A 8 -60.47 -1.03 27.98
C HIS A 8 -59.51 -0.30 28.91
N LEU A 9 -59.24 -0.85 30.09
CA LEU A 9 -58.28 -0.28 31.03
C LEU A 9 -56.86 -0.27 30.44
N ALA A 10 -56.45 -1.34 29.75
CA ALA A 10 -55.15 -1.40 29.09
C ALA A 10 -55.02 -0.36 27.96
N ARG A 11 -56.06 -0.19 27.13
CA ARG A 11 -56.07 0.87 26.10
C ARG A 11 -56.03 2.26 26.71
N ALA A 12 -56.85 2.53 27.72
CA ALA A 12 -56.87 3.83 28.40
C ALA A 12 -55.53 4.16 29.08
N LEU A 13 -54.86 3.17 29.69
CA LEU A 13 -53.50 3.33 30.23
C LEU A 13 -52.48 3.58 29.12
N SER A 14 -52.58 2.87 28.00
CA SER A 14 -51.68 3.05 26.85
C SER A 14 -51.85 4.45 26.24
N ASP A 15 -53.09 4.90 26.06
CA ASP A 15 -53.41 6.24 25.55
C ASP A 15 -52.95 7.34 26.52
N LEU A 16 -53.15 7.14 27.82
CA LEU A 16 -52.68 8.07 28.85
C LEU A 16 -51.15 8.13 28.92
N LEU A 17 -50.46 7.00 28.81
CA LEU A 17 -48.99 6.96 28.73
C LEU A 17 -48.49 7.61 27.44
N HIS A 18 -49.20 7.44 26.33
CA HIS A 18 -48.87 8.08 25.06
C HIS A 18 -49.03 9.60 25.15
N GLU A 19 -50.13 10.08 25.71
CA GLU A 19 -50.42 11.51 25.88
C GLU A 19 -49.50 12.15 26.93
N ALA A 20 -49.20 11.45 28.02
CA ALA A 20 -48.21 11.88 29.01
C ALA A 20 -46.81 11.99 28.39
N ARG A 21 -46.41 11.02 27.56
CA ARG A 21 -45.14 11.07 26.84
C ARG A 21 -45.11 12.22 25.84
N ARG A 22 -46.21 12.43 25.09
CA ARG A 22 -46.36 13.57 24.17
C ARG A 22 -46.25 14.91 24.89
N SER A 23 -46.89 15.05 26.05
CA SER A 23 -46.84 16.26 26.88
C SER A 23 -45.46 16.51 27.49
N ILE A 24 -44.73 15.45 27.85
CA ILE A 24 -43.33 15.53 28.30
C ILE A 24 -42.42 15.94 27.14
N ASP A 25 -42.63 15.39 25.95
CA ASP A 25 -41.84 15.66 24.75
C ASP A 25 -42.12 17.07 24.19
N GLU A 26 -43.37 17.55 24.23
CA GLU A 26 -43.79 18.89 23.77
C GLU A 26 -43.18 20.05 24.61
N GLY A 27 -42.72 19.76 25.84
CA GLY A 27 -42.09 20.74 26.74
C GLY A 27 -40.57 20.59 26.90
N ARG A 28 -39.95 19.59 26.26
CA ARG A 28 -38.52 19.31 26.41
C ARG A 28 -37.72 20.09 25.37
N GLU A 29 -36.84 20.97 25.81
CA GLU A 29 -35.90 21.61 24.89
C GLU A 29 -35.08 20.53 24.16
N PRO A 30 -34.92 20.65 22.82
CA PRO A 30 -34.12 19.69 22.09
C PRO A 30 -32.69 19.67 22.66
N PRO A 31 -32.07 18.50 22.81
CA PRO A 31 -30.69 18.40 23.29
C PRO A 31 -29.78 19.33 22.49
N GLU A 32 -28.79 19.93 23.14
CA GLU A 32 -27.95 20.99 22.55
C GLU A 32 -27.36 20.58 21.19
N LEU A 33 -26.88 19.34 21.06
CA LEU A 33 -26.34 18.81 19.81
C LEU A 33 -27.39 18.79 18.68
N VAL A 34 -28.60 18.30 18.99
CA VAL A 34 -29.72 18.24 18.04
C VAL A 34 -30.14 19.65 17.66
N ALA A 35 -30.32 20.53 18.65
CA ALA A 35 -30.70 21.92 18.46
C ALA A 35 -29.70 22.70 17.59
N ARG A 36 -28.39 22.48 17.81
CA ARG A 36 -27.32 23.11 17.02
C ARG A 36 -27.36 22.67 15.55
N ILE A 37 -27.58 21.39 15.28
CA ILE A 37 -27.63 20.86 13.91
C ILE A 37 -28.93 21.28 13.22
N THR A 38 -30.10 21.05 13.82
CA THR A 38 -31.38 21.41 13.20
C THR A 38 -31.55 22.92 13.06
N GLY A 39 -31.02 23.70 14.01
CA GLY A 39 -30.97 25.16 13.93
C GLY A 39 -30.10 25.67 12.79
N HIS A 40 -28.96 25.03 12.51
CA HIS A 40 -28.10 25.38 11.37
C HIS A 40 -28.75 24.98 10.03
N LEU A 41 -29.29 23.76 9.95
CA LEU A 41 -29.93 23.23 8.74
C LEU A 41 -31.26 23.92 8.42
N GLY A 42 -31.92 24.52 9.41
CA GLY A 42 -33.21 25.17 9.27
C GLY A 42 -34.36 24.18 9.04
N CYS A 43 -34.19 22.90 9.40
CA CYS A 43 -35.21 21.87 9.25
C CYS A 43 -35.26 20.91 10.45
N ASP A 44 -36.42 20.30 10.67
CA ASP A 44 -36.63 19.26 11.68
C ASP A 44 -35.77 18.02 11.40
N LEU A 45 -35.30 17.34 12.45
CA LEU A 45 -34.43 16.17 12.33
C LEU A 45 -35.02 15.07 11.42
N ARG A 46 -36.36 14.92 11.34
CA ARG A 46 -37.03 13.94 10.45
C ARG A 46 -36.93 14.29 8.97
N HIS A 47 -36.60 15.53 8.64
CA HIS A 47 -36.43 16.02 7.27
C HIS A 47 -34.95 16.16 6.89
N VAL A 48 -34.03 15.89 7.81
CA VAL A 48 -32.59 15.92 7.51
C VAL A 48 -32.26 14.76 6.58
N VAL A 49 -31.68 15.10 5.43
CA VAL A 49 -31.11 14.13 4.50
C VAL A 49 -29.71 13.78 4.96
N ASN A 50 -29.44 12.48 5.07
CA ASN A 50 -28.13 11.92 5.38
C ASN A 50 -27.53 11.28 4.13
N VAL A 51 -26.42 11.81 3.64
CA VAL A 51 -25.61 11.18 2.59
C VAL A 51 -24.28 10.78 3.22
N ALA A 52 -24.02 9.48 3.25
CA ALA A 52 -22.78 8.93 3.78
C ALA A 52 -21.96 8.27 2.67
N GLU A 53 -20.63 8.38 2.76
CA GLU A 53 -19.69 7.72 1.89
C GLU A 53 -18.53 7.13 2.71
N SER A 54 -18.22 5.86 2.44
CA SER A 54 -17.15 5.12 3.07
C SER A 54 -15.92 5.07 2.16
N PHE A 55 -14.75 5.22 2.75
CA PHE A 55 -13.45 5.10 2.10
C PHE A 55 -12.56 4.12 2.87
N PRO A 56 -11.60 3.46 2.20
CA PRO A 56 -10.60 2.67 2.90
C PRO A 56 -9.86 3.46 3.98
N SER A 57 -9.40 2.81 5.05
CA SER A 57 -8.64 3.44 6.16
C SER A 57 -7.53 4.38 5.68
N TRP A 58 -6.77 3.95 4.68
CA TRP A 58 -5.62 4.70 4.17
C TRP A 58 -6.03 6.05 3.54
N GLU A 59 -7.25 6.20 3.03
CA GLU A 59 -7.72 7.49 2.48
C GLU A 59 -8.01 8.56 3.55
N HIS A 60 -7.93 8.24 4.85
CA HIS A 60 -8.29 9.16 5.93
C HIS A 60 -7.55 10.50 5.85
N VAL A 61 -6.27 10.49 5.49
CA VAL A 61 -5.47 11.70 5.28
C VAL A 61 -5.96 12.54 4.09
N ASN A 62 -6.36 11.89 3.00
CA ASN A 62 -6.88 12.57 1.82
C ASN A 62 -8.28 13.13 2.10
N LEU A 63 -9.12 12.37 2.81
CA LEU A 63 -10.44 12.82 3.23
C LEU A 63 -10.35 14.05 4.13
N GLN A 64 -9.40 14.07 5.09
CA GLN A 64 -9.11 15.25 5.90
C GLN A 64 -8.72 16.44 5.01
N ARG A 65 -7.73 16.28 4.14
CA ARG A 65 -7.26 17.37 3.27
C ARG A 65 -8.33 17.90 2.31
N GLY A 66 -9.13 17.01 1.73
CA GLY A 66 -10.25 17.39 0.86
C GLY A 66 -11.30 18.18 1.64
N THR A 67 -11.59 17.77 2.88
CA THR A 67 -12.51 18.48 3.76
C THR A 67 -11.94 19.83 4.19
N ASP A 68 -10.66 19.93 4.52
CA ASP A 68 -10.03 21.20 4.90
C ASP A 68 -10.02 22.20 3.73
N ALA A 69 -9.72 21.73 2.52
CA ALA A 69 -9.81 22.54 1.30
C ALA A 69 -11.25 22.99 1.05
N TYR A 70 -12.23 22.13 1.31
CA TYR A 70 -13.65 22.45 1.19
C TYR A 70 -14.04 23.55 2.18
N LEU A 71 -13.70 23.39 3.45
CA LEU A 71 -13.99 24.37 4.50
C LEU A 71 -13.33 25.72 4.20
N ALA A 72 -12.08 25.72 3.73
CA ALA A 72 -11.38 26.93 3.33
C ALA A 72 -12.09 27.67 2.17
N ALA A 73 -12.73 26.94 1.25
CA ALA A 73 -13.44 27.53 0.11
C ALA A 73 -14.85 28.03 0.48
N TYR A 74 -15.61 27.27 1.26
CA TYR A 74 -17.06 27.49 1.45
C TYR A 74 -17.44 28.00 2.83
N SER A 75 -16.58 27.87 3.84
CA SER A 75 -16.83 28.39 5.19
C SER A 75 -15.51 28.72 5.92
N PRO A 76 -14.79 29.76 5.48
CA PRO A 76 -13.55 30.18 6.14
C PRO A 76 -13.78 30.48 7.63
N GLY A 77 -13.01 29.84 8.51
CA GLY A 77 -13.16 29.98 9.96
C GLY A 77 -14.18 29.05 10.61
N ALA A 78 -14.74 28.08 9.86
CA ALA A 78 -15.51 27.01 10.47
C ALA A 78 -14.65 26.18 11.44
N GLU A 79 -15.21 25.87 12.60
CA GLU A 79 -14.53 25.11 13.66
C GLU A 79 -15.15 23.73 13.82
N TRP A 80 -14.30 22.73 14.01
CA TRP A 80 -14.71 21.37 14.35
C TRP A 80 -15.31 21.32 15.75
N ALA A 81 -16.40 20.56 15.89
CA ALA A 81 -16.99 20.18 17.16
C ALA A 81 -16.99 18.65 17.28
N GLY A 82 -16.65 18.14 18.46
CA GLY A 82 -16.81 16.73 18.77
C GLY A 82 -18.19 16.40 19.31
N VAL A 83 -18.42 15.11 19.53
CA VAL A 83 -19.60 14.59 20.22
C VAL A 83 -19.13 13.81 21.42
N THR A 84 -19.73 14.05 22.58
CA THR A 84 -19.54 13.28 23.81
C THR A 84 -20.80 12.50 24.13
N GLY A 85 -20.66 11.30 24.67
CA GLY A 85 -21.79 10.43 24.98
C GLY A 85 -21.38 8.96 25.07
N PRO A 86 -22.22 8.10 25.66
CA PRO A 86 -21.94 6.67 25.78
C PRO A 86 -21.88 6.02 24.40
N GLY A 87 -20.89 5.16 24.18
CA GLY A 87 -20.82 4.36 22.97
C GLY A 87 -20.57 5.12 21.67
N ARG A 88 -20.20 6.40 21.73
CA ARG A 88 -19.96 7.24 20.55
C ARG A 88 -18.94 6.64 19.58
N GLU A 89 -17.99 5.85 20.10
CA GLU A 89 -16.99 5.13 19.33
C GLU A 89 -17.56 3.99 18.46
N HIS A 90 -18.80 3.54 18.69
CA HIS A 90 -19.46 2.48 17.92
C HIS A 90 -20.84 2.86 17.34
N THR A 91 -21.39 4.03 17.70
CA THR A 91 -22.70 4.50 17.21
C THR A 91 -22.55 5.44 16.00
N GLU A 92 -23.41 5.37 14.99
CA GLU A 92 -23.39 6.31 13.84
C GLU A 92 -23.94 7.68 14.22
N LEU A 93 -23.50 8.76 13.54
CA LEU A 93 -23.95 10.12 13.88
C LEU A 93 -25.48 10.27 13.85
N VAL A 94 -26.15 9.73 12.84
CA VAL A 94 -27.61 9.83 12.74
C VAL A 94 -28.30 9.08 13.87
N ASP A 95 -27.76 7.94 14.30
CA ASP A 95 -28.28 7.19 15.44
C ASP A 95 -28.02 7.93 16.75
N MET A 96 -26.85 8.57 16.92
CA MET A 96 -26.59 9.44 18.07
C MET A 96 -27.62 10.58 18.14
N LEU A 97 -27.90 11.24 17.02
CA LEU A 97 -28.88 12.33 16.96
C LEU A 97 -30.30 11.83 17.24
N ALA A 98 -30.67 10.68 16.70
CA ALA A 98 -31.99 10.10 16.92
C ALA A 98 -32.17 9.61 18.38
N SER A 99 -31.16 8.99 18.98
CA SER A 99 -31.16 8.59 20.39
C SER A 99 -31.20 9.79 21.33
N ALA A 100 -30.45 10.85 21.02
CA ALA A 100 -30.49 12.10 21.76
C ALA A 100 -31.88 12.76 21.67
N ALA A 101 -32.44 12.88 20.46
CA ALA A 101 -33.75 13.49 20.23
C ALA A 101 -34.89 12.75 20.96
N ARG A 102 -34.78 11.43 21.12
CA ARG A 102 -35.74 10.61 21.89
C ARG A 102 -35.45 10.59 23.40
N GLY A 103 -34.35 11.20 23.83
CA GLY A 103 -33.90 11.20 25.22
C GLY A 103 -33.49 9.82 25.74
N TRP A 104 -33.13 8.88 24.87
CA TRP A 104 -32.68 7.53 25.23
C TRP A 104 -31.24 7.56 25.75
N GLU A 105 -30.39 8.33 25.09
CA GLU A 105 -28.98 8.52 25.44
C GLU A 105 -28.62 10.00 25.41
N ARG A 106 -27.61 10.37 26.19
CA ARG A 106 -27.16 11.76 26.30
C ARG A 106 -25.93 11.97 25.42
N PHE A 107 -26.16 12.45 24.20
CA PHE A 107 -25.11 12.96 23.33
C PHE A 107 -25.09 14.49 23.35
N GLU A 108 -23.92 15.07 23.64
CA GLU A 108 -23.72 16.52 23.77
C GLU A 108 -22.52 16.96 22.93
N PRO A 109 -22.46 18.24 22.50
CA PRO A 109 -21.26 18.80 21.90
C PRO A 109 -20.05 18.62 22.82
N GLY A 110 -18.88 18.36 22.25
CA GLY A 110 -17.67 18.14 23.03
C GLY A 110 -16.38 18.40 22.27
N ALA A 111 -15.27 17.93 22.84
CA ALA A 111 -13.96 18.01 22.20
C ALA A 111 -13.87 17.06 20.99
N VAL A 112 -13.21 17.53 19.94
CA VAL A 112 -12.94 16.76 18.73
C VAL A 112 -11.90 15.69 19.04
N ASP A 113 -12.12 14.47 18.54
CA ASP A 113 -11.09 13.45 18.59
C ASP A 113 -10.19 13.56 17.36
N TYR A 114 -8.88 13.46 17.59
CA TYR A 114 -7.87 13.46 16.54
C TYR A 114 -7.10 12.14 16.53
N ALA A 115 -6.63 11.77 15.36
CA ALA A 115 -5.63 10.73 15.13
C ALA A 115 -4.48 11.32 14.31
N THR A 116 -3.46 10.52 14.06
CA THR A 116 -2.30 10.90 13.24
C THR A 116 -2.27 10.04 11.98
N ALA A 117 -2.09 10.68 10.83
CA ALA A 117 -1.93 9.99 9.55
C ALA A 117 -0.65 10.45 8.83
N ALA A 118 -0.05 9.54 8.06
CA ALA A 118 1.18 9.83 7.32
C ALA A 118 0.90 10.67 6.06
N THR A 119 1.78 11.63 5.78
CA THR A 119 1.77 12.50 4.58
C THR A 119 3.06 12.39 3.77
N GLY A 120 3.89 11.40 4.11
CA GLY A 120 5.20 11.12 3.53
C GLY A 120 5.96 10.12 4.40
N PRO A 121 7.18 9.74 4.02
CA PRO A 121 7.98 8.75 4.74
C PRO A 121 8.30 9.18 6.19
N ASP A 122 8.59 10.46 6.38
CA ASP A 122 8.98 11.04 7.69
C ASP A 122 8.07 12.19 8.13
N ARG A 123 6.86 12.26 7.57
CA ARG A 123 5.90 13.35 7.86
C ARG A 123 4.53 12.80 8.19
N THR A 124 3.90 13.42 9.17
CA THR A 124 2.54 13.12 9.60
C THR A 124 1.73 14.40 9.74
N THR A 125 0.41 14.24 9.81
CA THR A 125 -0.53 15.31 10.13
C THR A 125 -1.59 14.79 11.10
N GLU A 126 -2.20 15.71 11.84
CA GLU A 126 -3.40 15.42 12.60
C GLU A 126 -4.59 15.29 11.65
N VAL A 127 -5.47 14.34 11.93
CA VAL A 127 -6.70 14.07 11.18
C VAL A 127 -7.84 13.86 12.18
N VAL A 128 -9.05 14.32 11.83
CA VAL A 128 -10.23 14.16 12.69
C VAL A 128 -10.64 12.69 12.71
N SER A 129 -10.64 12.06 13.88
CA SER A 129 -11.11 10.68 14.05
C SER A 129 -12.60 10.60 14.40
N LEU A 130 -13.15 11.63 15.06
CA LEU A 130 -14.58 11.85 15.20
C LEU A 130 -14.86 13.34 15.40
N GLY A 131 -15.56 13.94 14.45
CA GLY A 131 -15.94 15.34 14.54
C GLY A 131 -16.96 15.74 13.50
N LEU A 132 -17.65 16.84 13.76
CA LEU A 132 -18.59 17.48 12.85
C LEU A 132 -18.32 18.97 12.74
N VAL A 133 -18.68 19.56 11.61
CA VAL A 133 -18.48 20.97 11.32
C VAL A 133 -19.69 21.52 10.57
N LEU A 134 -20.18 22.66 11.04
CA LEU A 134 -21.28 23.39 10.40
C LEU A 134 -20.70 24.19 9.24
N THR A 135 -21.22 23.99 8.03
CA THR A 135 -20.71 24.64 6.81
C THR A 135 -21.84 24.91 5.82
N ARG A 136 -21.51 25.26 4.58
CA ARG A 136 -22.45 25.48 3.49
C ARG A 136 -22.10 24.62 2.30
N SER A 137 -23.11 24.21 1.53
CA SER A 137 -22.96 23.57 0.23
C SER A 137 -22.30 24.54 -0.78
N PRO A 138 -21.84 24.06 -1.94
CA PRO A 138 -21.36 24.94 -3.01
C PRO A 138 -22.38 25.99 -3.48
N GLU A 139 -23.67 25.73 -3.28
CA GLU A 139 -24.78 26.63 -3.60
C GLU A 139 -25.16 27.55 -2.41
N GLY A 140 -24.46 27.45 -1.29
CA GLY A 140 -24.68 28.28 -0.10
C GLY A 140 -25.74 27.75 0.88
N VAL A 141 -26.32 26.57 0.62
CA VAL A 141 -27.31 25.95 1.51
C VAL A 141 -26.61 25.45 2.80
N PRO A 142 -27.16 25.68 4.00
CA PRO A 142 -26.56 25.16 5.22
C PRO A 142 -26.48 23.63 5.21
N VAL A 143 -25.29 23.09 5.49
CA VAL A 143 -25.03 21.65 5.61
C VAL A 143 -24.12 21.38 6.81
N VAL A 144 -24.09 20.14 7.29
CA VAL A 144 -23.15 19.67 8.31
C VAL A 144 -22.30 18.56 7.72
N LEU A 145 -20.99 18.70 7.82
CA LEU A 145 -20.06 17.61 7.53
C LEU A 145 -19.72 16.90 8.83
N SER A 146 -19.58 15.58 8.77
CA SER A 146 -19.02 14.78 9.84
C SER A 146 -17.99 13.82 9.27
N LEU A 147 -16.84 13.77 9.94
CA LEU A 147 -15.77 12.83 9.64
C LEU A 147 -15.67 11.80 10.75
N ARG A 148 -15.43 10.57 10.33
CA ARG A 148 -15.08 9.46 11.21
C ARG A 148 -13.88 8.73 10.64
N GLY A 149 -12.84 8.57 11.44
CA GLY A 149 -11.69 7.74 11.11
C GLY A 149 -11.96 6.24 11.32
N PRO A 150 -11.04 5.37 10.88
CA PRO A 150 -11.14 3.94 11.13
C PRO A 150 -11.09 3.64 12.63
N HIS A 151 -11.86 2.64 13.06
CA HIS A 151 -11.94 2.24 14.47
C HIS A 151 -12.12 0.73 14.59
N GLU A 152 -11.47 0.11 15.59
CA GLU A 152 -11.47 -1.35 15.78
C GLU A 152 -12.89 -1.97 15.79
N HIS A 153 -13.88 -1.22 16.29
CA HIS A 153 -15.25 -1.68 16.46
C HIS A 153 -16.23 -1.20 15.37
N ALA A 154 -15.91 -0.12 14.65
CA ALA A 154 -16.79 0.48 13.63
C ALA A 154 -16.40 0.08 12.19
N GLY A 155 -15.25 -0.59 12.03
CA GLY A 155 -14.74 -1.06 10.75
C GLY A 155 -13.46 -0.33 10.33
N PRO A 156 -12.73 -0.89 9.35
CA PRO A 156 -11.46 -0.35 8.87
C PRO A 156 -11.64 0.83 7.90
N GLU A 157 -12.81 1.43 7.83
CA GLU A 157 -13.12 2.49 6.86
C GLU A 157 -13.11 3.85 7.54
N CYS A 158 -12.69 4.89 6.82
CA CYS A 158 -13.02 6.25 7.19
C CYS A 158 -14.29 6.68 6.45
N ARG A 159 -15.08 7.56 7.05
CA ARG A 159 -16.40 7.92 6.55
C ARG A 159 -16.61 9.43 6.53
N LEU A 160 -17.20 9.90 5.43
CA LEU A 160 -17.79 11.23 5.31
C LEU A 160 -19.30 11.12 5.45
N VAL A 161 -19.89 11.95 6.29
CA VAL A 161 -21.34 12.12 6.41
C VAL A 161 -21.69 13.57 6.12
N VAL A 162 -22.67 13.77 5.24
CA VAL A 162 -23.23 15.07 4.91
C VAL A 162 -24.69 15.09 5.33
N LEU A 163 -25.02 15.96 6.29
CA LEU A 163 -26.39 16.26 6.69
C LEU A 163 -26.84 17.56 6.00
N ALA A 164 -28.00 17.53 5.34
CA ALA A 164 -28.53 18.67 4.60
C ALA A 164 -30.07 18.71 4.66
N PRO A 165 -30.71 19.86 4.37
CA PRO A 165 -32.17 19.94 4.25
C PRO A 165 -32.72 19.24 3.00
N ASP A 166 -31.90 19.00 1.98
CA ASP A 166 -32.28 18.36 0.72
C ASP A 166 -31.16 17.50 0.14
N ARG A 167 -31.53 16.57 -0.75
CA ARG A 167 -30.60 15.61 -1.35
C ARG A 167 -29.61 16.24 -2.31
N THR A 168 -30.01 17.27 -3.04
CA THR A 168 -29.17 17.93 -4.05
C THR A 168 -27.99 18.61 -3.37
N SER A 169 -28.24 19.38 -2.31
CA SER A 169 -27.20 20.04 -1.51
C SER A 169 -26.25 19.04 -0.85
N ALA A 170 -26.78 17.91 -0.33
CA ALA A 170 -25.95 16.87 0.26
C ALA A 170 -25.02 16.21 -0.76
N THR A 171 -25.55 15.83 -1.92
CA THR A 171 -24.77 15.20 -3.00
C THR A 171 -23.73 16.16 -3.57
N ALA A 172 -24.09 17.42 -3.86
CA ALA A 172 -23.15 18.40 -4.38
C ALA A 172 -22.00 18.68 -3.41
N THR A 173 -22.29 18.72 -2.11
CA THR A 173 -21.28 18.88 -1.05
C THR A 173 -20.32 17.69 -1.01
N ARG A 174 -20.84 16.46 -0.99
CA ARG A 174 -20.03 15.23 -1.01
C ARG A 174 -19.13 15.18 -2.24
N ASP A 175 -19.70 15.41 -3.42
CA ASP A 175 -18.97 15.36 -4.69
C ASP A 175 -17.85 16.39 -4.75
N GLU A 176 -18.07 17.57 -4.18
CA GLU A 176 -17.04 18.61 -4.10
C GLU A 176 -15.93 18.26 -3.10
N VAL A 177 -16.27 17.68 -1.95
CA VAL A 177 -15.26 17.13 -1.01
C VAL A 177 -14.44 16.04 -1.68
N GLU A 178 -15.06 15.10 -2.41
CA GLU A 178 -14.33 14.06 -3.14
C GLU A 178 -13.45 14.69 -4.23
N ARG A 179 -13.96 15.65 -5.01
CA ARG A 179 -13.18 16.34 -6.04
C ARG A 179 -11.92 16.98 -5.45
N LEU A 180 -12.05 17.66 -4.31
CA LEU A 180 -10.94 18.28 -3.59
C LEU A 180 -10.00 17.24 -2.99
N MET A 181 -10.52 16.14 -2.46
CA MET A 181 -9.74 14.99 -2.00
C MET A 181 -8.82 14.44 -3.11
N ARG A 182 -9.31 14.36 -4.36
CA ARG A 182 -8.52 13.91 -5.52
C ARG A 182 -7.51 14.96 -5.99
N ALA A 183 -7.86 16.24 -5.91
CA ALA A 183 -6.98 17.34 -6.29
C ALA A 183 -5.80 17.47 -5.31
N GLU A 184 -6.06 17.28 -4.02
CA GLU A 184 -5.10 17.41 -2.93
C GLU A 184 -4.48 16.06 -2.50
N ASP A 185 -4.56 15.03 -3.36
CA ASP A 185 -4.15 13.66 -3.01
C ASP A 185 -2.66 13.60 -2.61
N VAL A 186 -2.40 13.26 -1.34
CA VAL A 186 -1.07 13.28 -0.72
C VAL A 186 -0.14 12.21 -1.30
N TYR A 187 -0.70 11.19 -1.94
CA TYR A 187 0.08 10.11 -2.55
C TYR A 187 0.74 10.54 -3.87
N ARG A 188 0.28 11.63 -4.48
CA ARG A 188 0.81 12.11 -5.76
C ARG A 188 2.30 12.45 -5.63
N GLY A 189 3.12 11.87 -6.52
CA GLY A 189 4.57 12.08 -6.55
C GLY A 189 5.35 11.33 -5.45
N GLN A 190 4.69 10.52 -4.64
CA GLN A 190 5.32 9.73 -3.58
C GLN A 190 5.74 8.34 -4.07
N VAL A 191 6.60 7.68 -3.29
CA VAL A 191 6.89 6.24 -3.44
C VAL A 191 6.07 5.49 -2.39
N LEU A 192 5.25 4.56 -2.85
CA LEU A 192 4.24 3.86 -2.05
C LEU A 192 4.54 2.37 -2.08
N SER A 193 4.15 1.64 -1.03
CA SER A 193 4.14 0.18 -1.04
C SER A 193 2.87 -0.38 -0.45
N PHE A 194 2.40 -1.48 -1.03
CA PHE A 194 1.35 -2.29 -0.46
C PHE A 194 1.93 -3.29 0.52
N GLN A 195 1.62 -3.12 1.81
CA GLN A 195 1.99 -4.06 2.84
C GLN A 195 0.76 -4.79 3.37
N TRP A 196 0.97 -6.04 3.80
CA TRP A 196 -0.04 -6.77 4.54
C TRP A 196 0.32 -6.75 6.02
N SER A 197 -0.59 -6.24 6.85
CA SER A 197 -0.44 -6.24 8.30
C SER A 197 -1.51 -7.13 8.92
N GLU A 198 -1.08 -8.23 9.53
CA GLU A 198 -1.95 -9.16 10.30
C GLU A 198 -2.58 -8.49 11.52
N HIS A 199 -1.92 -7.48 12.08
CA HIS A 199 -2.23 -6.97 13.42
C HIS A 199 -3.07 -5.68 13.41
N ARG A 200 -3.27 -5.04 12.25
CA ARG A 200 -3.95 -3.74 12.16
C ARG A 200 -4.98 -3.60 11.04
N GLY A 201 -5.26 -4.66 10.29
CA GLY A 201 -6.21 -4.57 9.18
C GLY A 201 -5.76 -3.58 8.10
N ASN A 202 -4.91 -4.05 7.18
CA ASN A 202 -4.62 -3.41 5.89
C ASN A 202 -4.22 -1.92 5.95
N ASP A 203 -2.98 -1.62 6.36
CA ASP A 203 -2.25 -0.48 5.78
C ASP A 203 -1.88 -0.86 4.34
N LEU A 204 -2.84 -0.75 3.41
CA LEU A 204 -2.63 -1.06 1.99
C LEU A 204 -1.60 -0.11 1.36
N VAL A 205 -1.27 1.03 1.97
CA VAL A 205 -0.38 2.02 1.39
C VAL A 205 0.56 2.59 2.47
N THR A 206 1.84 2.27 2.38
CA THR A 206 2.92 2.84 3.20
C THR A 206 3.82 3.73 2.34
N PHE A 207 4.25 4.88 2.87
CA PHE A 207 5.24 5.73 2.20
C PHE A 207 6.65 5.16 2.34
N LEU A 208 7.38 5.09 1.22
CA LEU A 208 8.79 4.75 1.19
C LEU A 208 9.63 6.00 0.88
N PRO A 209 10.84 6.13 1.45
CA PRO A 209 11.76 7.17 1.01
C PRO A 209 12.18 6.90 -0.44
N ARG A 210 12.27 7.97 -1.23
CA ARG A 210 12.78 7.87 -2.59
C ARG A 210 14.28 7.52 -2.54
N PRO A 211 14.74 6.48 -3.26
CA PRO A 211 16.16 6.13 -3.26
C PRO A 211 17.02 7.25 -3.84
N ASP A 212 18.14 7.52 -3.19
CA ASP A 212 19.20 8.40 -3.69
C ASP A 212 20.31 7.54 -4.31
N LEU A 213 20.30 7.45 -5.63
CA LEU A 213 21.20 6.59 -6.41
C LEU A 213 21.60 7.28 -7.72
N ASP A 214 22.91 7.38 -7.93
CA ASP A 214 23.51 7.87 -9.17
C ASP A 214 23.70 6.74 -10.20
N ALA A 215 23.79 7.12 -11.48
CA ALA A 215 24.00 6.19 -12.59
C ALA A 215 25.29 5.35 -12.42
N GLU A 216 26.35 5.96 -11.88
CA GLU A 216 27.64 5.28 -11.61
C GLU A 216 27.52 4.17 -10.56
N GLN A 217 26.47 4.21 -9.73
CA GLN A 217 26.20 3.17 -8.72
C GLN A 217 25.42 1.99 -9.30
N VAL A 218 25.06 2.01 -10.59
CA VAL A 218 24.31 0.96 -11.28
C VAL A 218 25.22 0.27 -12.28
N ILE A 219 25.84 -0.84 -11.84
CA ILE A 219 26.80 -1.59 -12.67
C ILE A 219 26.05 -2.57 -13.56
N LEU A 220 25.96 -2.25 -14.84
CA LEU A 220 25.35 -3.07 -15.91
C LEU A 220 26.30 -3.15 -17.11
N PRO A 221 26.10 -4.09 -18.05
CA PRO A 221 26.83 -4.10 -19.31
C PRO A 221 26.69 -2.77 -20.06
N GLU A 222 27.69 -2.46 -20.88
CA GLU A 222 27.76 -1.19 -21.61
C GLU A 222 26.48 -0.95 -22.45
N GLY A 223 25.94 0.27 -22.35
CA GLY A 223 24.73 0.68 -23.10
C GLY A 223 23.39 0.16 -22.55
N VAL A 224 23.39 -0.81 -21.63
CA VAL A 224 22.14 -1.37 -21.05
C VAL A 224 21.39 -0.31 -20.26
N LEU A 225 22.07 0.37 -19.32
CA LEU A 225 21.44 1.43 -18.52
C LEU A 225 20.87 2.55 -19.39
N GLY A 226 21.66 3.04 -20.36
CA GLY A 226 21.20 4.10 -21.27
C GLY A 226 20.00 3.68 -22.13
N THR A 227 19.85 2.39 -22.45
CA THR A 227 18.66 1.87 -23.14
C THR A 227 17.42 1.92 -22.25
N ILE A 228 17.56 1.52 -20.98
CA ILE A 228 16.49 1.61 -19.98
C ILE A 228 16.10 3.09 -19.77
N GLU A 229 17.07 3.98 -19.60
CA GLU A 229 16.83 5.41 -19.38
C GLU A 229 16.09 6.06 -20.54
N ARG A 230 16.51 5.82 -21.79
CA ARG A 230 15.79 6.34 -22.96
C ARG A 230 14.34 5.86 -23.01
N HIS A 231 14.10 4.62 -22.61
CA HIS A 231 12.78 4.01 -22.67
C HIS A 231 11.84 4.47 -21.54
N ILE A 232 12.38 4.78 -20.35
CA ILE A 232 11.58 5.19 -19.19
C ILE A 232 11.69 6.69 -18.95
N VAL A 233 12.89 7.15 -18.57
CA VAL A 233 13.14 8.55 -18.20
C VAL A 233 12.95 9.48 -19.40
N GLY A 234 13.54 9.12 -20.54
CA GLY A 234 13.44 9.92 -21.77
C GLY A 234 12.01 10.05 -22.30
N ILE A 235 11.18 9.01 -22.16
CA ILE A 235 9.76 9.07 -22.54
C ILE A 235 8.99 9.98 -21.59
N ALA A 236 9.22 9.87 -20.28
CA ALA A 236 8.58 10.72 -19.29
C ALA A 236 8.93 12.20 -19.48
N GLU A 237 10.20 12.51 -19.79
CA GLU A 237 10.65 13.87 -20.11
C GLU A 237 9.99 14.45 -21.38
N GLN A 238 9.57 13.59 -22.31
CA GLN A 238 8.91 13.99 -23.56
C GLN A 238 7.39 13.73 -23.54
N ALA A 239 6.81 13.41 -22.38
CA ALA A 239 5.43 12.93 -22.25
C ALA A 239 4.40 13.84 -22.91
N ASP A 240 4.47 15.16 -22.66
CA ASP A 240 3.52 16.13 -23.22
C ASP A 240 3.63 16.24 -24.74
N ARG A 241 4.85 16.16 -25.28
CA ARG A 241 5.08 16.20 -26.74
C ARG A 241 4.55 14.92 -27.39
N LEU A 242 4.78 13.77 -26.77
CA LEU A 242 4.25 12.50 -27.26
C LEU A 242 2.72 12.49 -27.27
N ARG A 243 2.06 12.95 -26.19
CA ARG A 243 0.60 13.11 -26.16
C ARG A 243 0.08 14.05 -27.24
N ALA A 244 0.75 15.20 -27.42
CA ALA A 244 0.36 16.17 -28.46
C ALA A 244 0.45 15.58 -29.88
N HIS A 245 1.28 14.55 -30.09
CA HIS A 245 1.39 13.79 -31.33
C HIS A 245 0.58 12.48 -31.33
N GLY A 246 -0.39 12.34 -30.42
CA GLY A 246 -1.29 11.19 -30.35
C GLY A 246 -0.61 9.88 -29.96
N GLN A 247 0.60 9.92 -29.40
CA GLN A 247 1.32 8.73 -28.97
C GLN A 247 0.92 8.34 -27.54
N HIS A 248 0.68 7.05 -27.33
CA HIS A 248 0.41 6.52 -25.98
C HIS A 248 1.64 6.57 -25.10
N LEU A 249 1.45 6.74 -23.80
CA LEU A 249 2.52 6.78 -22.79
C LEU A 249 2.60 5.53 -21.93
N LYS A 250 1.59 4.64 -22.01
CA LYS A 250 1.62 3.34 -21.33
C LYS A 250 2.85 2.55 -21.78
N ARG A 251 3.65 2.07 -20.83
CA ARG A 251 4.85 1.27 -21.11
C ARG A 251 4.97 0.04 -20.22
N GLY A 252 5.67 -0.98 -20.72
CA GLY A 252 6.12 -2.12 -19.93
C GLY A 252 7.61 -2.38 -20.09
N LEU A 253 8.33 -2.40 -18.97
CA LEU A 253 9.72 -2.79 -18.85
C LEU A 253 9.82 -4.11 -18.09
N LEU A 254 10.45 -5.12 -18.70
CA LEU A 254 10.79 -6.38 -18.05
C LEU A 254 12.30 -6.46 -17.83
N LEU A 255 12.73 -6.55 -16.57
CA LEU A 255 14.11 -6.85 -16.21
C LEU A 255 14.22 -8.32 -15.82
N HIS A 256 15.02 -9.10 -16.56
CA HIS A 256 15.19 -10.53 -16.29
C HIS A 256 16.66 -10.92 -16.20
N GLY A 257 16.94 -12.06 -15.58
CA GLY A 257 18.31 -12.59 -15.48
C GLY A 257 18.56 -13.29 -14.14
N PRO A 258 19.77 -13.81 -13.91
CA PRO A 258 20.09 -14.57 -12.71
C PRO A 258 19.85 -13.78 -11.40
N PRO A 259 19.64 -14.46 -10.26
CA PRO A 259 19.51 -13.78 -8.97
C PRO A 259 20.79 -13.03 -8.61
N GLY A 260 20.66 -11.87 -7.95
CA GLY A 260 21.79 -11.07 -7.48
C GLY A 260 22.51 -10.22 -8.53
N THR A 261 22.03 -10.17 -9.78
CA THR A 261 22.68 -9.41 -10.86
C THR A 261 22.35 -7.91 -10.89
N GLY A 262 21.42 -7.45 -10.04
CA GLY A 262 21.14 -6.02 -9.87
C GLY A 262 19.77 -5.54 -10.34
N LYS A 263 18.84 -6.42 -10.73
CA LYS A 263 17.47 -6.05 -11.15
C LYS A 263 16.76 -5.06 -10.21
N THR A 264 16.60 -5.43 -8.94
CA THR A 264 16.04 -4.57 -7.87
C THR A 264 16.82 -3.27 -7.68
N HIS A 265 18.15 -3.29 -7.84
CA HIS A 265 18.98 -2.09 -7.71
C HIS A 265 18.75 -1.11 -8.86
N THR A 266 18.61 -1.62 -10.10
CA THR A 266 18.22 -0.85 -11.27
C THR A 266 16.81 -0.26 -11.12
N VAL A 267 15.85 -1.02 -10.58
CA VAL A 267 14.52 -0.50 -10.25
C VAL A 267 14.63 0.68 -9.28
N ARG A 268 15.37 0.53 -8.18
CA ARG A 268 15.57 1.61 -7.20
C ARG A 268 16.19 2.85 -7.84
N TYR A 269 17.14 2.69 -8.76
CA TYR A 269 17.69 3.80 -9.54
C TYR A 269 16.62 4.53 -10.35
N LEU A 270 15.77 3.79 -11.08
CA LEU A 270 14.66 4.38 -11.83
C LEU A 270 13.69 5.13 -10.91
N ILE A 271 13.36 4.56 -9.75
CA ILE A 271 12.53 5.24 -8.75
C ILE A 271 13.18 6.56 -8.31
N GLY A 272 14.50 6.56 -8.07
CA GLY A 272 15.25 7.79 -7.74
C GLY A 272 15.17 8.85 -8.83
N ARG A 273 15.33 8.46 -10.09
CA ARG A 273 15.30 9.37 -11.26
C ARG A 273 13.90 9.93 -11.57
N MET A 274 12.84 9.21 -11.26
CA MET A 274 11.46 9.53 -11.65
C MET A 274 10.74 10.38 -10.60
N THR A 275 11.31 11.53 -10.25
CA THR A 275 10.82 12.42 -9.17
C THR A 275 9.45 13.04 -9.43
N GLY A 276 9.09 13.24 -10.71
CA GLY A 276 7.79 13.76 -11.11
C GLY A 276 6.65 12.73 -11.11
N CYS A 277 6.95 11.47 -10.79
CA CYS A 277 5.98 10.37 -10.86
C CYS A 277 5.67 9.80 -9.48
N THR A 278 4.41 9.38 -9.34
CA THR A 278 3.99 8.48 -8.26
C THR A 278 4.54 7.08 -8.54
N VAL A 279 5.13 6.41 -7.55
CA VAL A 279 5.65 5.05 -7.70
C VAL A 279 4.93 4.13 -6.73
N ILE A 280 4.42 3.00 -7.20
CA ILE A 280 3.81 1.96 -6.38
C ILE A 280 4.66 0.70 -6.48
N VAL A 281 5.28 0.30 -5.36
CA VAL A 281 6.14 -0.87 -5.27
C VAL A 281 5.39 -2.04 -4.63
N MET A 282 5.30 -3.13 -5.37
CA MET A 282 4.63 -4.36 -4.98
C MET A 282 5.62 -5.52 -5.01
N THR A 283 5.72 -6.25 -3.91
CA THR A 283 6.59 -7.42 -3.77
C THR A 283 5.85 -8.59 -3.14
N GLY A 284 6.25 -9.81 -3.47
CA GLY A 284 5.72 -11.05 -2.87
C GLY A 284 4.18 -11.10 -2.84
N ALA A 285 3.61 -11.33 -1.65
CA ALA A 285 2.17 -11.48 -1.49
C ALA A 285 1.36 -10.21 -1.82
N ALA A 286 1.97 -9.02 -1.83
CA ALA A 286 1.30 -7.77 -2.15
C ALA A 286 0.83 -7.72 -3.62
N ILE A 287 1.48 -8.47 -4.51
CA ILE A 287 1.16 -8.53 -5.95
C ILE A 287 -0.31 -8.93 -6.21
N ARG A 288 -0.96 -9.64 -5.27
CA ARG A 288 -2.41 -9.93 -5.33
C ARG A 288 -3.30 -8.69 -5.44
N PHE A 289 -2.80 -7.52 -5.02
CA PHE A 289 -3.51 -6.24 -5.09
C PHE A 289 -3.21 -5.44 -6.36
N VAL A 290 -2.68 -6.08 -7.41
CA VAL A 290 -2.24 -5.40 -8.63
C VAL A 290 -3.36 -4.62 -9.31
N ALA A 291 -4.61 -5.10 -9.28
CA ALA A 291 -5.75 -4.38 -9.83
C ALA A 291 -6.03 -3.08 -9.06
N GLN A 292 -5.98 -3.12 -7.73
CA GLN A 292 -6.12 -1.94 -6.87
C GLN A 292 -4.97 -0.96 -7.07
N ALA A 293 -3.72 -1.46 -7.16
CA ALA A 293 -2.54 -0.65 -7.43
C ALA A 293 -2.61 0.02 -8.81
N ALA A 294 -3.08 -0.68 -9.85
CA ALA A 294 -3.27 -0.14 -11.19
C ALA A 294 -4.35 0.96 -11.21
N GLY A 295 -5.46 0.77 -10.49
CA GLY A 295 -6.48 1.80 -10.32
C GLY A 295 -5.95 3.04 -9.58
N LEU A 296 -5.17 2.84 -8.52
CA LEU A 296 -4.51 3.92 -7.78
C LEU A 296 -3.49 4.65 -8.66
N ALA A 297 -2.67 3.93 -9.43
CA ALA A 297 -1.73 4.50 -10.39
C ALA A 297 -2.43 5.35 -11.44
N ARG A 298 -3.58 4.88 -11.96
CA ARG A 298 -4.42 5.63 -12.91
C ARG A 298 -4.93 6.95 -12.31
N ARG A 299 -5.27 6.98 -11.01
CA ARG A 299 -5.68 8.20 -10.31
C ARG A 299 -4.51 9.18 -10.07
N LEU A 300 -3.33 8.62 -9.83
CA LEU A 300 -2.13 9.35 -9.41
C LEU A 300 -1.13 9.63 -10.53
N GLN A 301 -1.56 9.51 -11.79
CA GLN A 301 -0.73 9.76 -12.97
C GLN A 301 -0.03 11.13 -12.91
N PRO A 302 1.21 11.24 -13.45
CA PRO A 302 2.01 10.17 -14.05
C PRO A 302 2.51 9.15 -13.01
N ALA A 303 2.49 7.85 -13.34
CA ALA A 303 2.75 6.81 -12.36
C ALA A 303 3.63 5.65 -12.87
N ILE A 304 4.33 4.99 -11.94
CA ILE A 304 5.08 3.76 -12.17
C ILE A 304 4.57 2.68 -11.22
N VAL A 305 4.22 1.52 -11.76
CA VAL A 305 3.89 0.33 -10.99
C VAL A 305 5.03 -0.66 -11.09
N VAL A 306 5.72 -0.88 -9.97
CA VAL A 306 6.86 -1.78 -9.85
C VAL A 306 6.39 -3.10 -9.25
N LEU A 307 6.69 -4.20 -9.93
CA LEU A 307 6.36 -5.56 -9.53
C LEU A 307 7.65 -6.37 -9.44
N GLU A 308 8.12 -6.60 -8.21
CA GLU A 308 9.37 -7.33 -7.99
C GLU A 308 9.18 -8.84 -7.86
N ASP A 309 10.13 -9.60 -8.40
CA ASP A 309 10.17 -11.07 -8.35
C ASP A 309 8.83 -11.72 -8.72
N VAL A 310 8.26 -11.34 -9.86
CA VAL A 310 6.97 -11.86 -10.33
C VAL A 310 6.97 -13.38 -10.55
N ASP A 311 8.14 -14.02 -10.65
CA ASP A 311 8.27 -15.47 -10.71
C ASP A 311 8.04 -16.18 -9.36
N LEU A 312 8.23 -15.51 -8.21
CA LEU A 312 7.95 -16.10 -6.90
C LEU A 312 6.45 -16.35 -6.71
N VAL A 313 5.65 -15.48 -7.30
CA VAL A 313 4.20 -15.59 -7.33
C VAL A 313 3.72 -16.74 -8.23
N ALA A 314 4.56 -17.20 -9.16
CA ALA A 314 4.29 -18.33 -10.04
C ALA A 314 4.58 -19.70 -9.43
N ARG A 315 5.11 -19.77 -8.20
CA ARG A 315 5.49 -21.03 -7.55
C ARG A 315 4.44 -21.56 -6.58
N ASP A 316 3.45 -20.77 -6.19
CA ASP A 316 2.54 -21.10 -5.09
C ASP A 316 1.35 -21.98 -5.49
N ARG A 317 1.23 -22.31 -6.78
CA ARG A 317 0.24 -23.27 -7.28
C ARG A 317 0.93 -24.12 -8.32
N SER A 318 1.01 -25.42 -8.04
CA SER A 318 1.25 -26.49 -9.00
C SER A 318 0.75 -26.07 -10.39
N PHE A 319 1.64 -26.14 -11.39
CA PHE A 319 1.33 -25.98 -12.81
C PHE A 319 0.14 -26.87 -13.17
N THR A 320 -1.08 -26.35 -13.07
CA THR A 320 -2.23 -26.87 -13.82
C THR A 320 -2.07 -26.37 -15.25
N GLU A 321 -2.58 -27.14 -16.22
CA GLU A 321 -2.53 -26.78 -17.65
C GLU A 321 -3.12 -25.38 -17.95
N ASP A 322 -3.91 -24.83 -17.02
CA ASP A 322 -4.59 -23.53 -17.10
C ASP A 322 -3.74 -22.29 -16.68
N GLY A 323 -2.48 -22.44 -16.27
CA GLY A 323 -1.56 -21.32 -15.96
C GLY A 323 -1.70 -20.69 -14.55
N ASN A 324 -0.93 -19.63 -14.26
CA ASN A 324 -0.90 -18.98 -12.94
C ASN A 324 -1.96 -17.86 -12.83
N PRO A 325 -3.01 -18.00 -11.99
CA PRO A 325 -4.10 -17.01 -11.86
C PRO A 325 -3.63 -15.60 -11.50
N LEU A 326 -2.56 -15.48 -10.71
CA LEU A 326 -2.07 -14.16 -10.29
C LEU A 326 -1.24 -13.49 -11.40
N LEU A 327 -0.57 -14.26 -12.25
CA LEU A 327 0.06 -13.72 -13.46
C LEU A 327 -1.01 -13.22 -14.43
N PHE A 328 -2.12 -13.94 -14.61
CA PHE A 328 -3.23 -13.44 -15.43
C PHE A 328 -3.87 -12.17 -14.86
N ALA A 329 -4.12 -12.12 -13.54
CA ALA A 329 -4.65 -10.93 -12.90
C ALA A 329 -3.72 -9.71 -13.07
N LEU A 330 -2.40 -9.92 -13.04
CA LEU A 330 -1.41 -8.91 -13.37
C LEU A 330 -1.56 -8.43 -14.82
N LEU A 331 -1.58 -9.34 -15.79
CA LEU A 331 -1.71 -8.99 -17.21
C LEU A 331 -3.05 -8.30 -17.50
N ASP A 332 -4.14 -8.75 -16.88
CA ASP A 332 -5.47 -8.12 -16.98
C ASP A 332 -5.46 -6.70 -16.37
N ALA A 333 -4.79 -6.50 -15.23
CA ALA A 333 -4.63 -5.17 -14.64
C ALA A 333 -3.81 -4.24 -15.54
N MET A 334 -2.74 -4.75 -16.16
CA MET A 334 -1.96 -3.99 -17.14
C MET A 334 -2.80 -3.62 -18.36
N ASP A 335 -3.69 -4.48 -18.83
CA ASP A 335 -4.59 -4.19 -19.95
C ASP A 335 -5.69 -3.19 -19.56
N GLY A 336 -6.24 -3.33 -18.35
CA GLY A 336 -7.36 -2.56 -17.83
C GLY A 336 -7.08 -1.08 -17.58
N VAL A 337 -5.82 -0.64 -17.46
CA VAL A 337 -5.52 0.78 -17.24
C VAL A 337 -5.81 1.67 -18.45
N GLY A 338 -6.00 1.11 -19.65
CA GLY A 338 -6.22 1.87 -20.88
C GLY A 338 -4.93 2.40 -21.53
N ALA A 339 -4.95 2.55 -22.86
CA ALA A 339 -3.77 2.94 -23.64
C ALA A 339 -3.39 4.43 -23.47
N ASP A 340 -4.34 5.28 -23.12
CA ASP A 340 -4.14 6.71 -22.86
C ASP A 340 -3.50 6.99 -21.49
N ALA A 341 -3.30 5.96 -20.66
CA ALA A 341 -2.67 6.09 -19.35
C ALA A 341 -1.20 6.49 -19.48
N ASP A 342 -0.77 7.44 -18.66
CA ASP A 342 0.64 7.69 -18.37
C ASP A 342 1.09 6.83 -17.19
N ILE A 343 1.21 5.53 -17.48
CA ILE A 343 1.61 4.52 -16.52
C ILE A 343 2.70 3.63 -17.12
N THR A 344 3.82 3.53 -16.40
CA THR A 344 4.88 2.56 -16.71
C THR A 344 4.78 1.38 -15.75
N PHE A 345 4.72 0.17 -16.28
CA PHE A 345 4.90 -1.06 -15.51
C PHE A 345 6.36 -1.50 -15.57
N VAL A 346 6.98 -1.76 -14.41
CA VAL A 346 8.33 -2.30 -14.31
C VAL A 346 8.26 -3.64 -13.60
N LEU A 347 8.62 -4.71 -14.31
CA LEU A 347 8.57 -6.07 -13.81
C LEU A 347 9.99 -6.60 -13.64
N THR A 348 10.24 -7.38 -12.59
CA THR A 348 11.49 -8.11 -12.43
C THR A 348 11.25 -9.61 -12.28
N THR A 349 12.10 -10.43 -12.90
CA THR A 349 11.99 -11.90 -12.81
C THR A 349 13.36 -12.57 -12.82
N ASN A 350 13.47 -13.70 -12.13
CA ASN A 350 14.62 -14.60 -12.26
C ASN A 350 14.39 -15.72 -13.29
N ARG A 351 13.18 -15.84 -13.82
CA ARG A 351 12.71 -16.90 -14.73
C ARG A 351 11.98 -16.31 -15.93
N ALA A 352 12.72 -15.96 -16.98
CA ALA A 352 12.16 -15.34 -18.18
C ALA A 352 11.26 -16.32 -18.97
N ASP A 353 11.62 -17.61 -18.97
CA ASP A 353 10.92 -18.73 -19.61
C ASP A 353 9.44 -18.81 -19.20
N VAL A 354 9.14 -18.61 -17.91
CA VAL A 354 7.78 -18.68 -17.37
C VAL A 354 6.93 -17.51 -17.83
N LEU A 355 7.52 -16.31 -17.87
CA LEU A 355 6.81 -15.09 -18.27
C LEU A 355 6.66 -14.96 -19.79
N GLU A 356 7.62 -15.45 -20.56
CA GLU A 356 7.58 -15.39 -22.02
C GLU A 356 6.31 -16.04 -22.56
N ARG A 357 5.96 -17.24 -22.08
CA ARG A 357 4.72 -17.93 -22.50
C ARG A 357 3.47 -17.08 -22.26
N ALA A 358 3.35 -16.48 -21.07
CA ALA A 358 2.18 -15.67 -20.72
C ALA A 358 2.12 -14.32 -21.45
N LEU A 359 3.28 -13.74 -21.78
CA LEU A 359 3.39 -12.48 -22.50
C LEU A 359 3.26 -12.66 -24.03
N ALA A 360 3.66 -13.81 -24.58
CA ALA A 360 3.57 -14.11 -26.01
C ALA A 360 2.12 -14.13 -26.50
N ASP A 361 1.20 -14.68 -25.70
CA ASP A 361 -0.24 -14.68 -25.99
C ASP A 361 -0.87 -13.28 -25.93
N ARG A 362 -0.08 -12.30 -25.50
CA ARG A 362 -0.53 -10.98 -25.14
C ARG A 362 0.50 -9.91 -25.59
N PRO A 363 0.63 -9.63 -26.90
CA PRO A 363 1.56 -8.61 -27.40
C PRO A 363 1.19 -7.19 -26.93
N GLY A 364 2.18 -6.31 -26.75
CA GLY A 364 1.99 -4.89 -26.40
C GLY A 364 1.90 -4.55 -24.90
N ARG A 365 2.20 -5.51 -24.00
CA ARG A 365 2.28 -5.27 -22.54
C ARG A 365 3.69 -5.00 -22.04
N VAL A 366 4.68 -5.55 -22.73
CA VAL A 366 6.11 -5.27 -22.51
C VAL A 366 6.66 -4.73 -23.82
N ASP A 367 7.15 -3.50 -23.77
CA ASP A 367 7.76 -2.81 -24.91
C ASP A 367 9.28 -3.00 -24.93
N LEU A 368 9.88 -3.23 -23.75
CA LEU A 368 11.30 -3.46 -23.58
C LEU A 368 11.54 -4.57 -22.57
N ALA A 369 12.14 -5.68 -23.04
CA ALA A 369 12.71 -6.71 -22.17
C ALA A 369 14.23 -6.56 -22.16
N VAL A 370 14.81 -6.50 -20.97
CA VAL A 370 16.26 -6.33 -20.76
C VAL A 370 16.78 -7.46 -19.90
N GLU A 371 17.74 -8.20 -20.46
CA GLU A 371 18.53 -9.15 -19.70
C GLU A 371 19.59 -8.41 -18.87
N ILE A 372 19.66 -8.72 -17.59
CA ILE A 372 20.73 -8.32 -16.67
C ILE A 372 21.56 -9.56 -16.35
N PRO A 373 22.62 -9.82 -17.13
CA PRO A 373 23.44 -11.02 -16.99
C PRO A 373 24.35 -10.92 -15.74
N ARG A 374 25.09 -11.99 -15.47
CA ARG A 374 26.18 -11.95 -14.48
C ARG A 374 27.26 -10.95 -14.95
N PRO A 375 27.90 -10.22 -14.02
CA PRO A 375 28.90 -9.22 -14.38
C PRO A 375 30.14 -9.86 -15.02
N ASP A 376 30.60 -9.27 -16.12
CA ASP A 376 31.89 -9.58 -16.72
C ASP A 376 33.06 -9.09 -15.85
N ALA A 377 34.31 -9.27 -16.31
CA ALA A 377 35.47 -8.86 -15.53
C ALA A 377 35.47 -7.35 -15.21
N ALA A 378 35.05 -6.50 -16.14
CA ALA A 378 34.96 -5.06 -15.94
C ALA A 378 33.88 -4.70 -14.91
N GLY A 379 32.70 -5.31 -15.02
CA GLY A 379 31.60 -5.16 -14.07
C GLY A 379 31.95 -5.65 -12.67
N ARG A 380 32.66 -6.78 -12.54
CA ARG A 380 33.15 -7.27 -11.23
C ARG A 380 34.14 -6.30 -10.60
N ALA A 381 35.06 -5.74 -11.38
CA ALA A 381 35.99 -4.71 -10.91
C ALA A 381 35.24 -3.43 -10.48
N ALA A 382 34.23 -3.01 -11.25
CA ALA A 382 33.41 -1.85 -10.92
C ALA A 382 32.58 -2.07 -9.64
N LEU A 383 31.99 -3.25 -9.45
CA LEU A 383 31.27 -3.63 -8.22
C LEU A 383 32.19 -3.59 -6.99
N LEU A 384 33.41 -4.13 -7.10
CA LEU A 384 34.41 -4.07 -6.02
C LEU A 384 34.74 -2.62 -5.65
N ARG A 385 35.00 -1.76 -6.64
CA ARG A 385 35.26 -0.32 -6.40
C ARG A 385 34.06 0.39 -5.77
N LEU A 386 32.86 0.12 -6.27
CA LEU A 386 31.62 0.69 -5.75
C LEU A 386 31.42 0.36 -4.26
N TYR A 387 31.55 -0.92 -3.89
CA TYR A 387 31.36 -1.34 -2.50
C TYR A 387 32.53 -1.01 -1.59
N ALA A 388 33.72 -0.78 -2.14
CA ALA A 388 34.89 -0.33 -1.41
C ALA A 388 35.01 1.20 -1.29
N ARG A 389 34.10 1.98 -1.89
CA ARG A 389 34.21 3.45 -1.99
C ARG A 389 34.40 4.17 -0.65
N ASP A 390 33.75 3.65 0.40
CA ASP A 390 33.76 4.21 1.76
C ASP A 390 34.78 3.50 2.67
N LEU A 391 35.58 2.59 2.11
CA LEU A 391 36.57 1.79 2.82
C LEU A 391 37.99 2.25 2.47
N ARG A 392 38.91 2.15 3.43
CA ARG A 392 40.34 2.33 3.17
C ARG A 392 40.90 1.04 2.58
N LEU A 393 40.89 0.94 1.25
CA LEU A 393 41.38 -0.23 0.52
C LEU A 393 42.77 0.04 -0.07
N THR A 394 43.75 -0.79 0.28
CA THR A 394 45.07 -0.84 -0.39
C THR A 394 45.28 -2.12 -1.18
N ALA A 395 44.37 -3.09 -1.07
CA ALA A 395 44.46 -4.37 -1.76
C ALA A 395 44.30 -4.22 -3.29
N ALA A 396 45.06 -5.01 -4.06
CA ALA A 396 44.89 -5.13 -5.50
C ALA A 396 43.59 -5.89 -5.82
N LEU A 397 42.80 -5.34 -6.75
CA LEU A 397 41.49 -5.92 -7.10
C LEU A 397 41.59 -6.95 -8.22
N GLU A 398 42.63 -6.86 -9.06
CA GLU A 398 42.85 -7.71 -10.23
C GLU A 398 42.88 -9.21 -9.87
N PRO A 399 43.57 -9.66 -8.80
CA PRO A 399 43.58 -11.07 -8.40
C PRO A 399 42.20 -11.57 -7.94
N VAL A 400 41.39 -10.70 -7.34
CA VAL A 400 40.03 -11.01 -6.91
C VAL A 400 39.16 -11.22 -8.14
N VAL A 401 39.16 -10.26 -9.08
CA VAL A 401 38.34 -10.30 -10.30
C VAL A 401 38.62 -11.55 -11.13
N ALA A 402 39.88 -11.98 -11.22
CA ALA A 402 40.31 -13.17 -11.96
C ALA A 402 39.80 -14.48 -11.34
N ARG A 403 39.56 -14.52 -10.02
CA ARG A 403 39.15 -15.73 -9.28
C ARG A 403 37.66 -15.81 -8.98
N THR A 404 36.89 -14.80 -9.37
CA THR A 404 35.46 -14.68 -9.03
C THR A 404 34.58 -14.66 -10.27
N GLU A 405 34.91 -15.44 -11.30
CA GLU A 405 34.04 -15.60 -12.47
C GLU A 405 32.66 -16.11 -12.04
N GLY A 406 31.61 -15.61 -12.67
CA GLY A 406 30.22 -15.92 -12.31
C GLY A 406 29.72 -15.29 -11.00
N ALA A 407 30.58 -14.68 -10.18
CA ALA A 407 30.16 -14.03 -8.94
C ALA A 407 29.28 -12.80 -9.19
N THR A 408 28.30 -12.57 -8.32
CA THR A 408 27.34 -11.48 -8.40
C THR A 408 27.61 -10.38 -7.35
N ALA A 409 26.83 -9.31 -7.38
CA ALA A 409 26.96 -8.19 -6.44
C ALA A 409 26.92 -8.63 -4.97
N SER A 410 26.08 -9.60 -4.62
CA SER A 410 25.96 -10.13 -3.25
C SER A 410 27.26 -10.77 -2.75
N PHE A 411 27.99 -11.48 -3.62
CA PHE A 411 29.28 -12.07 -3.29
C PHE A 411 30.30 -10.98 -2.91
N PHE A 412 30.42 -9.91 -3.69
CA PHE A 412 31.39 -8.84 -3.42
C PHE A 412 31.08 -8.04 -2.16
N LYS A 413 29.80 -7.81 -1.85
CA LYS A 413 29.38 -7.21 -0.58
C LYS A 413 29.83 -8.06 0.61
N GLU A 414 29.61 -9.36 0.54
CA GLU A 414 29.99 -10.29 1.60
C GLU A 414 31.52 -10.43 1.72
N LEU A 415 32.23 -10.47 0.58
CA LEU A 415 33.69 -10.52 0.55
C LEU A 415 34.29 -9.32 1.30
N LEU A 416 33.87 -8.11 0.97
CA LEU A 416 34.35 -6.89 1.63
C LEU A 416 33.94 -6.85 3.10
N ARG A 417 32.73 -7.30 3.44
CA ARG A 417 32.28 -7.41 4.83
C ARG A 417 33.20 -8.31 5.65
N ARG A 418 33.54 -9.51 5.14
CA ARG A 418 34.45 -10.45 5.80
C ARG A 418 35.87 -9.89 5.90
N ALA A 419 36.35 -9.22 4.85
CA ALA A 419 37.65 -8.57 4.87
C ALA A 419 37.71 -7.45 5.94
N VAL A 420 36.64 -6.65 6.10
CA VAL A 420 36.54 -5.63 7.16
C VAL A 420 36.53 -6.28 8.54
N LEU A 421 35.76 -7.35 8.75
CA LEU A 421 35.76 -8.08 10.02
C LEU A 421 37.13 -8.67 10.35
N SER A 422 37.88 -9.15 9.34
CA SER A 422 39.25 -9.61 9.53
C SER A 422 40.18 -8.48 9.96
N ALA A 423 40.08 -7.30 9.32
CA ALA A 423 40.89 -6.13 9.65
C ALA A 423 40.62 -5.60 11.07
N LEU A 424 39.35 -5.60 11.50
CA LEU A 424 38.96 -5.14 12.85
C LEU A 424 39.47 -6.05 13.98
N ARG A 425 39.73 -7.34 13.71
CA ARG A 425 40.33 -8.25 14.70
C ARG A 425 41.79 -7.89 15.02
N GLY A 426 42.42 -7.05 14.19
CA GLY A 426 43.80 -6.58 14.37
C GLY A 426 43.96 -5.34 15.28
N GLY A 427 42.87 -4.73 15.78
CA GLY A 427 42.90 -3.62 16.74
C GLY A 427 41.79 -2.57 16.53
N ASP A 428 41.71 -1.58 17.42
CA ASP A 428 40.61 -0.60 17.52
C ASP A 428 40.68 0.59 16.51
N GLY A 429 41.53 0.50 15.49
CA GLY A 429 41.73 1.55 14.49
C GLY A 429 40.73 1.50 13.34
N THR A 430 40.68 2.57 12.52
CA THR A 430 39.95 2.53 11.24
C THR A 430 40.54 1.43 10.36
N PRO A 431 39.76 0.41 9.95
CA PRO A 431 40.30 -0.76 9.26
C PRO A 431 40.86 -0.36 7.89
N VAL A 432 42.09 -0.77 7.61
CA VAL A 432 42.70 -0.71 6.28
C VAL A 432 42.68 -2.12 5.68
N LEU A 433 42.02 -2.26 4.54
CA LEU A 433 41.87 -3.52 3.83
C LEU A 433 43.11 -3.76 2.97
N THR A 434 43.95 -4.69 3.41
CA THR A 434 45.16 -5.14 2.72
C THR A 434 44.88 -6.37 1.87
N ASP A 435 45.85 -6.76 1.03
CA ASP A 435 45.78 -8.00 0.24
C ASP A 435 45.54 -9.24 1.11
N GLU A 436 46.12 -9.28 2.32
CA GLU A 436 45.92 -10.38 3.28
C GLU A 436 44.46 -10.49 3.73
N HIS A 437 43.84 -9.37 4.11
CA HIS A 437 42.45 -9.35 4.57
C HIS A 437 41.48 -9.80 3.47
N VAL A 438 41.65 -9.29 2.25
CA VAL A 438 40.80 -9.62 1.10
C VAL A 438 41.06 -11.03 0.61
N GLY A 439 42.33 -11.43 0.50
CA GLY A 439 42.74 -12.77 0.06
C GLY A 439 42.24 -13.87 0.99
N ARG A 440 42.38 -13.68 2.31
CA ARG A 440 41.85 -14.61 3.32
C ARG A 440 40.34 -14.77 3.20
N ALA A 441 39.60 -13.66 3.13
CA ALA A 441 38.15 -13.70 3.00
C ALA A 441 37.71 -14.42 1.71
N LEU A 442 38.43 -14.18 0.61
CA LEU A 442 38.19 -14.84 -0.67
C LEU A 442 38.44 -16.35 -0.60
N GLU A 443 39.53 -16.78 0.00
CA GLU A 443 39.86 -18.20 0.20
C GLU A 443 38.82 -18.91 1.05
N GLU A 444 38.38 -18.28 2.16
CA GLU A 444 37.33 -18.82 3.02
C GLU A 444 36.01 -18.99 2.24
N MET A 445 35.62 -18.01 1.41
CA MET A 445 34.38 -18.07 0.63
C MET A 445 34.43 -19.06 -0.55
N LEU A 446 35.62 -19.27 -1.14
CA LEU A 446 35.82 -20.22 -2.23
C LEU A 446 36.10 -21.65 -1.75
N GLY A 447 36.33 -21.86 -0.46
CA GLY A 447 36.59 -23.18 0.12
C GLY A 447 35.43 -24.17 -0.07
N GLU A 448 35.76 -25.47 -0.10
CA GLU A 448 34.81 -26.57 -0.35
C GLU A 448 33.71 -26.69 0.72
N ARG A 449 34.01 -26.35 1.97
CA ARG A 449 33.05 -26.38 3.10
C ARG A 449 31.94 -25.33 2.97
N GLU A 450 32.13 -24.34 2.09
CA GLU A 450 31.21 -23.23 1.88
C GLU A 450 30.46 -23.36 0.54
N ALA A 451 30.42 -24.54 -0.10
CA ALA A 451 29.78 -24.72 -1.42
C ALA A 451 28.29 -24.30 -1.43
N LEU A 452 27.53 -24.68 -0.39
CA LEU A 452 26.14 -24.25 -0.22
C LEU A 452 26.06 -22.73 0.00
N THR A 453 26.88 -22.18 0.89
CA THR A 453 26.96 -20.74 1.16
C THR A 453 27.31 -19.94 -0.11
N ARG A 454 28.26 -20.43 -0.92
CA ARG A 454 28.71 -19.85 -2.19
C ARG A 454 27.58 -19.77 -3.21
N SER A 455 26.77 -20.83 -3.30
CA SER A 455 25.55 -20.83 -4.11
C SER A 455 24.55 -19.78 -3.61
N LEU A 456 24.30 -19.73 -2.30
CA LEU A 456 23.35 -18.79 -1.68
C LEU A 456 23.76 -17.31 -1.81
N ILE A 457 25.06 -17.01 -1.81
CA ILE A 457 25.59 -15.64 -2.00
C ILE A 457 25.88 -15.29 -3.47
N GLY A 458 25.52 -16.17 -4.42
CA GLY A 458 25.52 -15.88 -5.85
C GLY A 458 26.87 -16.05 -6.55
N ALA A 459 27.67 -17.04 -6.14
CA ALA A 459 28.90 -17.50 -6.81
C ALA A 459 28.88 -19.01 -7.13
N GLY A 460 27.71 -19.64 -7.15
CA GLY A 460 27.55 -21.03 -7.61
C GLY A 460 27.54 -21.16 -9.13
N GLU A 461 28.26 -22.16 -9.64
CA GLU A 461 28.09 -22.69 -10.99
C GLU A 461 26.75 -23.43 -11.05
N ARG A 462 25.90 -23.10 -12.01
CA ARG A 462 24.87 -24.02 -12.50
C ARG A 462 25.17 -24.24 -13.98
N SER A 463 25.53 -25.48 -14.30
CA SER A 463 25.62 -26.02 -15.65
C SER A 463 24.27 -25.83 -16.36
N PRO A 464 24.23 -25.48 -17.66
CA PRO A 464 22.99 -25.45 -18.43
C PRO A 464 22.32 -26.82 -18.63
N ASP A 465 23.01 -27.92 -18.29
CA ASP A 465 22.59 -29.30 -18.61
C ASP A 465 21.98 -30.08 -17.44
N GLU A 466 21.70 -29.47 -16.27
CA GLU A 466 21.12 -30.16 -15.10
C GLU A 466 19.59 -29.99 -14.98
N ASP A 467 18.89 -29.79 -16.08
CA ASP A 467 17.43 -29.90 -16.16
C ASP A 467 17.00 -31.33 -16.51
N GLU A 468 17.55 -32.38 -15.87
CA GLU A 468 17.06 -33.75 -16.06
C GLU A 468 17.57 -34.77 -15.02
N GLU A 469 17.43 -34.50 -13.72
CA GLU A 469 17.40 -35.61 -12.75
C GLU A 469 16.59 -35.23 -11.50
N ALA A 470 15.35 -35.73 -11.45
CA ALA A 470 14.57 -35.74 -10.24
C ALA A 470 15.33 -36.61 -9.22
N VAL A 471 15.82 -35.99 -8.15
CA VAL A 471 16.34 -36.72 -6.98
C VAL A 471 15.16 -37.49 -6.38
N GLU A 472 15.03 -38.78 -6.74
CA GLU A 472 14.12 -39.72 -6.10
C GLU A 472 14.58 -39.91 -4.64
N PHE A 473 13.85 -39.30 -3.71
CA PHE A 473 13.97 -39.66 -2.31
C PHE A 473 13.36 -41.04 -2.09
N PRO A 474 14.05 -41.98 -1.42
CA PRO A 474 13.46 -43.29 -1.13
C PRO A 474 12.24 -43.11 -0.21
N PRO A 475 11.19 -43.95 -0.37
CA PRO A 475 9.98 -43.81 0.42
C PRO A 475 10.27 -44.11 1.89
N ILE A 476 9.90 -43.18 2.77
CA ILE A 476 9.92 -43.38 4.22
C ILE A 476 8.81 -44.39 4.57
N THR A 477 9.17 -45.66 4.71
CA THR A 477 8.32 -46.67 5.33
C THR A 477 8.59 -46.71 6.83
N GLY A 478 7.62 -46.29 7.65
CA GLY A 478 7.71 -46.43 9.11
C GLY A 478 6.54 -45.78 9.83
N GLY A 479 5.50 -46.55 10.10
CA GLY A 479 4.34 -46.14 10.90
C GLY A 479 4.63 -46.07 12.41
N GLY A 480 4.02 -45.09 13.07
CA GLY A 480 3.96 -44.94 14.52
C GLY A 480 3.24 -43.63 14.90
N PRO A 481 2.38 -43.60 15.95
CA PRO A 481 1.31 -42.61 16.08
C PRO A 481 1.79 -41.25 16.62
N VAL A 482 1.22 -40.16 16.08
CA VAL A 482 1.41 -38.79 16.58
C VAL A 482 0.39 -38.52 17.71
N PRO A 483 0.81 -38.09 18.92
CA PRO A 483 -0.13 -37.73 19.98
C PRO A 483 -0.68 -36.31 19.82
N GLY A 484 -2.02 -36.20 19.85
CA GLY A 484 -2.74 -35.17 20.61
C GLY A 484 -2.77 -33.74 20.09
N ALA A 485 -3.72 -33.43 19.20
CA ALA A 485 -4.24 -32.08 19.02
C ALA A 485 -5.25 -31.76 20.15
N TYR A 486 -4.93 -30.77 20.99
CA TYR A 486 -5.90 -30.12 21.87
C TYR A 486 -6.75 -29.16 21.04
N VAL A 487 -8.02 -29.51 20.82
CA VAL A 487 -9.06 -28.59 20.35
C VAL A 487 -10.05 -28.42 21.49
N SER A 488 -10.00 -27.26 22.13
CA SER A 488 -10.99 -26.78 23.10
C SER A 488 -12.28 -26.42 22.36
N ARG A 489 -13.34 -27.19 22.65
CA ARG A 489 -14.74 -26.84 22.36
C ARG A 489 -15.23 -25.81 23.36
N LEU A 490 -15.92 -24.77 22.90
CA LEU A 490 -17.00 -24.14 23.65
C LEU A 490 -18.22 -24.00 22.73
N ASN A 491 -19.22 -24.81 23.07
CA ASN A 491 -20.59 -24.80 22.58
C ASN A 491 -21.30 -23.51 23.05
N LEU A 492 -22.03 -22.85 22.16
CA LEU A 492 -23.26 -22.15 22.51
C LEU A 492 -24.34 -22.61 21.52
N GLY A 493 -25.26 -23.42 22.04
CA GLY A 493 -26.46 -23.85 21.32
C GLY A 493 -27.58 -22.84 21.46
N PHE A 494 -28.50 -22.89 20.50
CA PHE A 494 -29.85 -22.39 20.65
C PHE A 494 -30.82 -23.43 20.05
N ASP A 495 -31.73 -23.91 20.90
CA ASP A 495 -33.00 -24.57 20.57
C ASP A 495 -33.89 -23.58 19.78
N GLY A 496 -34.48 -23.94 18.64
CA GLY A 496 -35.80 -24.58 18.50
C GLY A 496 -36.83 -23.56 17.96
N PRO A 497 -38.08 -23.92 17.59
CA PRO A 497 -38.67 -25.22 17.27
C PRO A 497 -38.77 -25.53 15.76
#